data_AF-A0A959UE49-F1
#
_entry.id   AF-A0A959UE49-F1
#
_cell.length_a   1.000
_cell.length_b   1.000
_cell.length_c   1.000
_cell.angle_alpha   90.00
_cell.angle_beta   90.00
_cell.angle_gamma   90.00
#
_symmetry.space_group_name_H-M   'P 1'
#
loop_
_entity.id
_entity.type
_entity.pdbx_description
1 polymer ?
#
loop_
_entity_poly.entity_id
_entity_poly.type
_entity_poly.pdbx_seq_one_letter_code
_entity_poly.pdbx_strand_id
1 'polypeptide(L)'
;TLEKHNESAFPLKGAHIATPCFVCHLQESSNRWEFENIGLRCVDCHEDIHEPYLDKKYYPEATCKSCHSESRWSEIDFDHNKTEYKLEGKHATQTCRSCHFAETNGEVHQRFSKLTTTCTQCHNDIHYKQFEARGETGCVSCHDYENWKASKFDHNKTQFSLGGAHQNVACKECHKPVQTAENTTYILYKIPSFKCADCHK
;
A
#
# COMPACT_ATOMS: atom_id res chain seq x y z
N THR A 1 -18.42 12.19 39.84
CA THR A 1 -17.26 12.95 39.33
C THR A 1 -16.53 12.07 38.33
N LEU A 2 -15.58 12.62 37.57
CA LEU A 2 -14.78 11.82 36.64
C LEU A 2 -13.99 10.73 37.39
N GLU A 3 -13.47 11.01 38.59
CA GLU A 3 -12.74 10.00 39.37
C GLU A 3 -13.61 8.78 39.68
N LYS A 4 -14.84 9.01 40.19
CA LYS A 4 -15.79 7.92 40.47
C LYS A 4 -16.21 7.15 39.23
N HIS A 5 -16.35 7.81 38.08
CA HIS A 5 -16.69 7.14 36.83
C HIS A 5 -15.57 6.17 36.41
N ASN A 6 -14.31 6.57 36.57
CA ASN A 6 -13.15 5.78 36.18
C ASN A 6 -12.90 4.56 37.08
N GLU A 7 -13.63 4.41 38.19
CA GLU A 7 -13.66 3.20 39.02
C GLU A 7 -14.59 2.11 38.43
N SER A 8 -15.37 2.43 37.39
CA SER A 8 -16.28 1.48 36.73
C SER A 8 -15.56 0.51 35.78
N ALA A 9 -16.32 -0.42 35.20
CA ALA A 9 -15.83 -1.33 34.16
C ALA A 9 -15.42 -0.61 32.86
N PHE A 10 -15.79 0.66 32.67
CA PHE A 10 -15.40 1.47 31.52
C PHE A 10 -14.70 2.77 31.96
N PRO A 11 -13.38 2.72 32.26
CA PRO A 11 -12.61 3.93 32.50
C PRO A 11 -12.47 4.77 31.24
N LEU A 12 -12.79 6.07 31.31
CA LEU A 12 -12.64 6.98 30.17
C LEU A 12 -11.16 7.24 29.90
N LYS A 13 -10.73 6.91 28.67
CA LYS A 13 -9.35 7.07 28.20
C LYS A 13 -9.33 7.85 26.88
N GLY A 14 -8.22 8.56 26.65
CA GLY A 14 -8.01 9.30 25.42
C GLY A 14 -9.12 10.33 25.15
N ALA A 15 -9.65 10.33 23.94
CA ALA A 15 -10.69 11.26 23.50
C ALA A 15 -11.99 11.12 24.30
N HIS A 16 -12.29 9.93 24.85
CA HIS A 16 -13.51 9.68 25.62
C HIS A 16 -13.59 10.52 26.91
N ILE A 17 -12.46 11.02 27.43
CA ILE A 17 -12.44 11.89 28.62
C ILE A 17 -13.16 13.22 28.34
N ALA A 18 -13.11 13.71 27.10
CA ALA A 18 -13.75 14.95 26.69
C ALA A 18 -15.19 14.76 26.18
N THR A 19 -15.69 13.52 26.18
CA THR A 19 -17.03 13.21 25.68
C THR A 19 -18.09 13.56 26.74
N PRO A 20 -19.14 14.35 26.41
CA PRO A 20 -20.22 14.63 27.33
C PRO A 20 -20.98 13.37 27.77
N CYS A 21 -21.46 13.33 29.01
CA CYS A 21 -22.13 12.16 29.59
C CYS A 21 -23.32 11.66 28.76
N PHE A 22 -24.08 12.58 28.16
CA PHE A 22 -25.28 12.23 27.40
C PHE A 22 -24.97 11.43 26.12
N VAL A 23 -23.75 11.50 25.57
CA VAL A 23 -23.38 10.74 24.36
C VAL A 23 -23.44 9.23 24.61
N CYS A 24 -23.18 8.79 25.85
CA CYS A 24 -23.23 7.38 26.23
C CYS A 24 -24.48 7.05 27.04
N HIS A 25 -24.90 7.96 27.92
CA HIS A 25 -25.93 7.67 28.91
C HIS A 25 -27.33 8.14 28.53
N LEU A 26 -27.51 8.96 27.49
CA LEU A 26 -28.84 9.38 27.04
C LEU A 26 -29.24 8.57 25.81
N GLN A 27 -30.20 7.67 25.98
CA GLN A 27 -30.75 6.92 24.86
C GLN A 27 -31.65 7.83 24.03
N GLU A 28 -31.20 8.22 22.83
CA GLU A 28 -31.92 9.19 21.99
C GLU A 28 -33.33 8.75 21.62
N SER A 29 -33.55 7.44 21.42
CA SER A 29 -34.85 6.89 21.02
C SER A 29 -35.93 6.98 22.11
N SER A 30 -35.54 6.93 23.38
CA SER A 30 -36.46 6.95 24.53
C SER A 30 -36.36 8.23 25.37
N ASN A 31 -35.34 9.05 25.10
CA ASN A 31 -34.96 10.23 25.90
C ASN A 31 -34.81 9.90 27.40
N ARG A 32 -34.30 8.71 27.71
CA ARG A 32 -34.05 8.24 29.08
C ARG A 32 -32.56 8.08 29.34
N TRP A 33 -32.20 8.33 30.59
CA TRP A 33 -30.85 8.11 31.08
C TRP A 33 -30.65 6.64 31.48
N GLU A 34 -29.62 6.01 30.94
CA GLU A 34 -29.21 4.65 31.24
C GLU A 34 -27.73 4.66 31.65
N PHE A 35 -27.43 4.13 32.83
CA PHE A 35 -26.08 4.13 33.41
C PHE A 35 -25.48 2.74 33.57
N GLU A 36 -26.23 1.70 33.23
CA GLU A 36 -25.83 0.30 33.35
C GLU A 36 -25.97 -0.41 32.00
N ASN A 37 -25.12 -1.40 31.75
CA ASN A 37 -25.20 -2.30 30.59
C ASN A 37 -25.16 -1.63 29.19
N ILE A 38 -24.47 -0.50 29.05
CA ILE A 38 -24.34 0.25 27.79
C ILE A 38 -23.44 -0.47 26.78
N GLY A 39 -22.58 -1.38 27.26
CA GLY A 39 -21.55 -2.03 26.46
C GLY A 39 -20.16 -1.58 26.88
N LEU A 40 -19.17 -2.42 26.58
CA LEU A 40 -17.77 -2.21 26.97
C LEU A 40 -16.81 -2.31 25.78
N ARG A 41 -17.27 -2.85 24.65
CA ARG A 41 -16.49 -3.02 23.43
C ARG A 41 -16.70 -1.83 22.53
N CYS A 42 -15.71 -1.54 21.68
CA CYS A 42 -15.81 -0.46 20.70
C CYS A 42 -17.08 -0.59 19.84
N VAL A 43 -17.40 -1.81 19.40
CA VAL A 43 -18.55 -2.11 18.54
C VAL A 43 -19.91 -2.04 19.23
N ASP A 44 -19.94 -1.94 20.57
CA ASP A 44 -21.20 -1.73 21.27
C ASP A 44 -21.70 -0.28 21.07
N CYS A 45 -20.80 0.65 20.74
CA CYS A 45 -21.12 2.08 20.51
C CYS A 45 -20.75 2.58 19.10
N HIS A 46 -19.74 2.00 18.46
CA HIS A 46 -19.22 2.43 17.16
C HIS A 46 -19.44 1.38 16.07
N GLU A 47 -19.84 1.82 14.89
CA GLU A 47 -19.98 0.94 13.73
C GLU A 47 -18.61 0.43 13.25
N ASP A 48 -18.51 -0.88 12.97
CA ASP A 48 -17.34 -1.46 12.32
C ASP A 48 -17.42 -1.25 10.80
N ILE A 49 -16.76 -0.18 10.34
CA ILE A 49 -16.69 0.13 8.91
C ILE A 49 -15.78 -0.82 8.12
N HIS A 50 -15.01 -1.69 8.79
CA HIS A 50 -14.08 -2.58 8.12
C HIS A 50 -14.71 -3.92 7.72
N GLU A 51 -15.88 -4.29 8.26
CA GLU A 51 -16.60 -5.49 7.82
C GLU A 51 -17.33 -5.22 6.48
N PRO A 52 -17.32 -6.15 5.51
CA PRO A 52 -16.58 -7.41 5.43
C PRO A 52 -15.21 -7.29 4.71
N TYR A 53 -14.69 -6.07 4.59
CA TYR A 53 -13.52 -5.76 3.75
C TYR A 53 -12.19 -6.22 4.34
N LEU A 54 -12.01 -6.09 5.66
CA LEU A 54 -10.83 -6.52 6.39
C LEU A 54 -11.08 -7.90 7.02
N ASP A 55 -10.11 -8.79 6.86
CA ASP A 55 -10.19 -10.14 7.44
C ASP A 55 -10.08 -10.08 8.97
N LYS A 56 -11.02 -10.73 9.67
CA LYS A 56 -11.08 -10.79 11.14
C LYS A 56 -9.81 -11.35 11.77
N LYS A 57 -8.98 -12.10 11.03
CA LYS A 57 -7.66 -12.56 11.52
C LYS A 57 -6.73 -11.42 11.95
N TYR A 58 -6.88 -10.21 11.38
CA TYR A 58 -6.06 -9.05 11.71
C TYR A 58 -6.59 -8.22 12.89
N TYR A 59 -7.87 -8.42 13.25
CA TYR A 59 -8.55 -7.69 14.32
C TYR A 59 -9.68 -8.54 14.93
N PRO A 60 -9.34 -9.70 15.55
CA PRO A 60 -10.33 -10.66 16.03
C PRO A 60 -11.30 -9.99 17.01
N GLU A 61 -12.57 -10.37 16.96
CA GLU A 61 -13.63 -9.84 17.83
C GLU A 61 -13.78 -8.30 17.78
N ALA A 62 -13.40 -7.69 16.65
CA ALA A 62 -13.37 -6.24 16.46
C ALA A 62 -12.51 -5.51 17.51
N THR A 63 -11.33 -6.06 17.82
CA THR A 63 -10.33 -5.39 18.66
C THR A 63 -9.73 -4.19 17.92
N CYS A 64 -10.44 -3.06 17.88
CA CYS A 64 -10.02 -1.84 17.17
C CYS A 64 -8.64 -1.35 17.64
N LYS A 65 -8.30 -1.59 18.92
CA LYS A 65 -7.00 -1.24 19.53
C LYS A 65 -5.79 -1.94 18.90
N SER A 66 -6.00 -2.96 18.08
CA SER A 66 -4.95 -3.59 17.30
C SER A 66 -4.37 -2.66 16.23
N CYS A 67 -5.11 -1.60 15.87
CA CYS A 67 -4.72 -0.62 14.85
C CYS A 67 -4.95 0.84 15.29
N HIS A 68 -6.04 1.13 16.00
CA HIS A 68 -6.45 2.48 16.37
C HIS A 68 -6.11 2.82 17.82
N SER A 69 -5.82 4.10 18.05
CA SER A 69 -5.68 4.65 19.40
C SER A 69 -6.94 5.38 19.85
N GLU A 70 -7.43 5.08 21.06
CA GLU A 70 -8.54 5.82 21.69
C GLU A 70 -8.18 7.31 21.95
N SER A 71 -6.90 7.65 21.94
CA SER A 71 -6.45 9.05 22.09
C SER A 71 -6.43 9.80 20.77
N ARG A 72 -6.12 9.11 19.67
CA ARG A 72 -5.99 9.68 18.32
C ARG A 72 -6.42 8.64 17.29
N TRP A 73 -7.72 8.60 17.00
CA TRP A 73 -8.31 7.54 16.17
C TRP A 73 -7.75 7.47 14.74
N SER A 74 -7.37 8.62 14.18
CA SER A 74 -6.79 8.73 12.84
C SER A 74 -5.34 8.25 12.75
N GLU A 75 -4.67 8.05 13.88
CA GLU A 75 -3.34 7.46 13.94
C GLU A 75 -3.49 5.94 13.95
N ILE A 76 -3.04 5.30 12.87
CA ILE A 76 -3.19 3.86 12.63
C ILE A 76 -1.81 3.22 12.74
N ASP A 77 -1.68 2.27 13.65
CA ASP A 77 -0.47 1.47 13.84
C ASP A 77 -0.75 0.01 13.49
N PHE A 78 -0.52 -0.35 12.22
CA PHE A 78 -0.65 -1.72 11.75
C PHE A 78 0.68 -2.22 11.15
N ASP A 79 1.19 -3.31 11.73
CA ASP A 79 2.41 -3.95 11.29
C ASP A 79 2.20 -4.81 10.03
N HIS A 80 2.64 -4.29 8.88
CA HIS A 80 2.57 -4.98 7.59
C HIS A 80 3.49 -6.21 7.50
N ASN A 81 4.42 -6.42 8.45
CA ASN A 81 5.20 -7.67 8.52
C ASN A 81 4.34 -8.89 8.87
N LYS A 82 3.11 -8.68 9.35
CA LYS A 82 2.11 -9.72 9.55
C LYS A 82 1.44 -10.18 8.25
N THR A 83 1.78 -9.56 7.13
CA THR A 83 1.24 -9.86 5.80
C THR A 83 2.34 -10.34 4.85
N GLU A 84 1.94 -10.80 3.66
CA GLU A 84 2.89 -11.18 2.60
C GLU A 84 3.53 -9.98 1.90
N TYR A 85 3.04 -8.76 2.13
CA TYR A 85 3.54 -7.53 1.54
C TYR A 85 4.19 -6.64 2.59
N LYS A 86 5.51 -6.83 2.78
CA LYS A 86 6.30 -5.96 3.65
C LYS A 86 6.49 -4.61 2.98
N LEU A 87 6.23 -3.54 3.72
CA LEU A 87 6.45 -2.19 3.23
C LEU A 87 7.93 -1.84 3.35
N GLU A 88 8.58 -1.62 2.21
CA GLU A 88 9.99 -1.25 2.11
C GLU A 88 10.17 0.06 1.34
N GLY A 89 11.25 0.79 1.65
CA GLY A 89 11.57 2.08 1.04
C GLY A 89 10.39 3.05 1.02
N LYS A 90 10.06 3.58 -0.16
CA LYS A 90 8.97 4.55 -0.33
C LYS A 90 7.57 4.00 -0.05
N HIS A 91 7.38 2.68 -0.03
CA HIS A 91 6.11 2.08 0.35
C HIS A 91 5.84 2.21 1.86
N ALA A 92 6.89 2.24 2.69
CA ALA A 92 6.78 2.34 4.16
C ALA A 92 6.17 3.66 4.64
N THR A 93 6.18 4.70 3.81
CA THR A 93 5.63 6.02 4.14
C THR A 93 4.32 6.31 3.42
N GLN A 94 3.72 5.34 2.74
CA GLN A 94 2.44 5.54 2.05
C GLN A 94 1.27 5.48 3.03
N THR A 95 0.20 6.18 2.68
CA THR A 95 -1.06 6.08 3.44
C THR A 95 -1.76 4.76 3.14
N CYS A 96 -2.53 4.25 4.09
CA CYS A 96 -3.39 3.07 3.86
C CYS A 96 -4.29 3.26 2.63
N ARG A 97 -4.79 4.50 2.41
CA ARG A 97 -5.66 4.86 1.28
C ARG A 97 -5.01 4.70 -0.09
N SER A 98 -3.69 4.86 -0.18
CA SER A 98 -2.97 4.68 -1.44
C SER A 98 -3.12 3.26 -2.01
N CYS A 99 -3.29 2.26 -1.13
CA CYS A 99 -3.37 0.86 -1.53
C CYS A 99 -4.74 0.24 -1.22
N HIS A 100 -5.28 0.45 -0.01
CA HIS A 100 -6.46 -0.24 0.49
C HIS A 100 -7.78 0.45 0.16
N PHE A 101 -7.79 1.46 -0.69
CA PHE A 101 -9.00 2.14 -1.15
C PHE A 101 -8.96 2.27 -2.66
N ALA A 102 -10.13 2.17 -3.28
CA ALA A 102 -10.31 2.40 -4.71
C ALA A 102 -11.56 3.25 -4.90
N GLU A 103 -11.51 4.14 -5.90
CA GLU A 103 -12.66 4.93 -6.32
C GLU A 103 -13.24 4.30 -7.58
N THR A 104 -14.54 4.05 -7.59
CA THR A 104 -15.26 3.52 -8.76
C THR A 104 -16.56 4.30 -8.91
N ASN A 105 -16.77 4.94 -10.07
CA ASN A 105 -17.94 5.77 -10.35
C ASN A 105 -18.19 6.90 -9.31
N GLY A 106 -17.13 7.45 -8.70
CA GLY A 106 -17.22 8.49 -7.66
C GLY A 106 -17.47 7.95 -6.25
N GLU A 107 -17.59 6.64 -6.08
CA GLU A 107 -17.73 5.99 -4.77
C GLU A 107 -16.39 5.41 -4.31
N VAL A 108 -16.04 5.67 -3.06
CA VAL A 108 -14.80 5.18 -2.44
C VAL A 108 -15.10 3.88 -1.70
N HIS A 109 -14.45 2.80 -2.11
CA HIS A 109 -14.59 1.48 -1.51
C HIS A 109 -13.29 1.01 -0.88
N GLN A 110 -13.40 0.33 0.25
CA GLN A 110 -12.29 -0.34 0.91
C GLN A 110 -11.91 -1.62 0.13
N ARG A 111 -10.61 -1.87 -0.01
CA ARG A 111 -10.01 -3.05 -0.62
C ARG A 111 -8.80 -3.55 0.20
N PHE A 112 -9.10 -4.20 1.31
CA PHE A 112 -8.07 -4.89 2.11
C PHE A 112 -7.78 -6.32 1.62
N SER A 113 -8.64 -6.87 0.76
CA SER A 113 -8.46 -8.17 0.12
C SER A 113 -8.05 -8.04 -1.35
N LYS A 114 -7.43 -9.09 -1.90
CA LYS A 114 -7.07 -9.25 -3.34
C LYS A 114 -6.00 -8.29 -3.87
N LEU A 115 -5.28 -7.60 -3.00
CA LEU A 115 -4.02 -6.96 -3.39
C LEU A 115 -2.95 -8.02 -3.55
N THR A 116 -2.19 -7.94 -4.64
CA THR A 116 -1.07 -8.80 -4.96
C THR A 116 0.24 -8.08 -4.61
N THR A 117 1.32 -8.84 -4.51
CA THR A 117 2.67 -8.28 -4.32
C THR A 117 3.31 -7.85 -5.64
N THR A 118 2.59 -7.97 -6.76
CA THR A 118 3.09 -7.69 -8.10
C THR A 118 3.10 -6.18 -8.37
N CYS A 119 4.24 -5.67 -8.85
CA CYS A 119 4.43 -4.25 -9.07
C CYS A 119 3.43 -3.67 -10.08
N THR A 120 3.08 -4.48 -11.10
CA THR A 120 2.19 -4.10 -12.20
C THR A 120 0.73 -3.94 -11.80
N GLN A 121 0.33 -4.37 -10.60
CA GLN A 121 -1.02 -4.10 -10.09
C GLN A 121 -1.25 -2.61 -9.83
N CYS A 122 -0.19 -1.88 -9.47
CA CYS A 122 -0.26 -0.45 -9.12
C CYS A 122 0.57 0.43 -10.06
N HIS A 123 1.66 -0.09 -10.62
CA HIS A 123 2.59 0.68 -11.44
C HIS A 123 2.56 0.21 -12.90
N ASN A 124 2.57 1.17 -13.82
CA ASN A 124 2.66 0.86 -15.24
C ASN A 124 4.05 0.31 -15.60
N ASP A 125 4.09 -0.75 -16.41
CA ASP A 125 5.34 -1.24 -16.99
C ASP A 125 5.78 -0.37 -18.17
N ILE A 126 6.61 0.62 -17.89
CA ILE A 126 7.19 1.51 -18.90
C ILE A 126 8.18 0.80 -19.85
N HIS A 127 8.53 -0.45 -19.58
CA HIS A 127 9.38 -1.26 -20.45
C HIS A 127 8.58 -2.05 -21.47
N TYR A 128 7.26 -1.90 -21.52
CA TYR A 128 6.39 -2.52 -22.54
C TYR A 128 6.63 -4.03 -22.63
N LYS A 129 6.64 -4.69 -21.47
CA LYS A 129 6.77 -6.15 -21.36
C LYS A 129 8.07 -6.74 -21.88
N GLN A 130 9.08 -5.92 -22.18
CA GLN A 130 10.38 -6.41 -22.60
C GLN A 130 11.01 -7.36 -21.56
N PHE A 131 10.71 -7.18 -20.28
CA PHE A 131 11.21 -8.00 -19.19
C PHE A 131 10.15 -8.91 -18.56
N GLU A 132 9.02 -9.09 -19.23
CA GLU A 132 7.96 -10.00 -18.77
C GLU A 132 8.44 -11.46 -18.89
N ALA A 133 8.17 -12.25 -17.85
CA ALA A 133 8.36 -13.69 -17.84
C ALA A 133 7.12 -14.34 -17.22
N ARG A 134 6.49 -15.27 -17.94
CA ARG A 134 5.27 -15.97 -17.49
C ARG A 134 4.11 -15.02 -17.12
N GLY A 135 4.00 -13.88 -17.81
CA GLY A 135 2.95 -12.89 -17.59
C GLY A 135 3.22 -11.86 -16.48
N GLU A 136 4.41 -11.88 -15.88
CA GLU A 136 4.80 -10.92 -14.83
C GLU A 136 6.16 -10.26 -15.13
N THR A 137 6.27 -8.97 -14.82
CA THR A 137 7.54 -8.22 -14.93
C THR A 137 8.22 -8.17 -13.56
N GLY A 138 9.39 -8.80 -13.44
CA GLY A 138 10.17 -8.85 -12.19
C GLY A 138 10.93 -7.55 -11.90
N CYS A 139 10.23 -6.46 -11.60
CA CYS A 139 10.83 -5.12 -11.46
C CYS A 139 11.99 -5.06 -10.46
N VAL A 140 11.86 -5.76 -9.33
CA VAL A 140 12.82 -5.76 -8.21
C VAL A 140 14.14 -6.46 -8.49
N SER A 141 14.24 -7.16 -9.62
CA SER A 141 15.50 -7.72 -10.12
C SER A 141 16.48 -6.63 -10.54
N CYS A 142 15.97 -5.47 -10.96
CA CYS A 142 16.76 -4.31 -11.38
C CYS A 142 16.55 -3.10 -10.46
N HIS A 143 15.30 -2.84 -10.07
CA HIS A 143 14.90 -1.65 -9.31
C HIS A 143 14.93 -1.87 -7.79
N ASP A 144 15.19 -0.78 -7.05
CA ASP A 144 15.04 -0.72 -5.59
C ASP A 144 13.77 0.04 -5.17
N TYR A 145 13.38 -0.13 -3.91
CA TYR A 145 12.20 0.55 -3.34
C TYR A 145 12.49 1.97 -2.84
N GLU A 146 13.75 2.40 -2.81
CA GLU A 146 14.17 3.67 -2.20
C GLU A 146 13.97 4.84 -3.17
N ASN A 147 14.41 4.64 -4.41
CA ASN A 147 14.40 5.69 -5.41
C ASN A 147 14.07 5.15 -6.82
N TRP A 148 13.75 3.86 -6.93
CA TRP A 148 13.36 3.20 -8.17
C TRP A 148 14.44 3.24 -9.26
N LYS A 149 15.70 3.52 -8.92
CA LYS A 149 16.80 3.36 -9.87
C LYS A 149 17.02 1.89 -10.14
N ALA A 150 17.43 1.57 -11.36
CA ALA A 150 17.84 0.23 -11.76
C ALA A 150 19.24 -0.13 -11.21
N SER A 151 19.47 0.10 -9.92
CA SER A 151 20.78 -0.02 -9.26
C SER A 151 21.31 -1.46 -9.22
N LYS A 152 20.43 -2.46 -9.33
CA LYS A 152 20.77 -3.88 -9.34
C LYS A 152 21.05 -4.42 -10.75
N PHE A 153 20.75 -3.64 -11.78
CA PHE A 153 20.96 -4.06 -13.17
C PHE A 153 22.46 -4.09 -13.49
N ASP A 154 22.90 -5.19 -14.08
CA ASP A 154 24.28 -5.42 -14.44
C ASP A 154 24.38 -5.84 -15.92
N HIS A 155 24.91 -4.95 -16.75
CA HIS A 155 25.12 -5.21 -18.18
C HIS A 155 25.99 -6.44 -18.44
N ASN A 156 26.90 -6.80 -17.52
CA ASN A 156 27.78 -7.96 -17.71
C ASN A 156 27.05 -9.28 -17.64
N LYS A 157 25.81 -9.30 -17.13
CA LYS A 157 24.95 -10.50 -17.09
C LYS A 157 24.06 -10.62 -18.32
N THR A 158 24.18 -9.71 -19.28
CA THR A 158 23.39 -9.72 -20.51
C THR A 158 24.14 -10.44 -21.64
N GLN A 159 23.49 -10.62 -22.79
CA GLN A 159 24.13 -11.21 -23.98
C GLN A 159 25.24 -10.31 -24.58
N PHE A 160 25.26 -9.02 -24.22
CA PHE A 160 26.27 -8.08 -24.64
C PHE A 160 26.87 -7.38 -23.42
N SER A 161 27.96 -7.94 -22.89
CA SER A 161 28.73 -7.31 -21.81
C SER A 161 29.47 -6.07 -22.34
N LEU A 162 29.38 -4.97 -21.58
CA LEU A 162 30.07 -3.72 -21.92
C LEU A 162 31.57 -3.84 -21.58
N GLY A 163 32.36 -4.26 -22.56
CA GLY A 163 33.82 -4.32 -22.48
C GLY A 163 34.50 -3.13 -23.14
N GLY A 164 35.68 -2.76 -22.63
CA GLY A 164 36.55 -1.74 -23.23
C GLY A 164 35.85 -0.39 -23.40
N ALA A 165 35.93 0.19 -24.60
CA ALA A 165 35.34 1.50 -24.89
C ALA A 165 33.81 1.57 -24.70
N HIS A 166 33.10 0.45 -24.79
CA HIS A 166 31.64 0.41 -24.63
C HIS A 166 31.16 0.77 -23.22
N GLN A 167 32.02 0.67 -22.19
CA GLN A 167 31.66 1.02 -20.81
C GLN A 167 31.30 2.50 -20.63
N ASN A 168 31.84 3.36 -21.49
CA ASN A 168 31.65 4.81 -21.42
C ASN A 168 30.61 5.33 -22.42
N VAL A 169 29.98 4.43 -23.18
CA VAL A 169 28.96 4.80 -24.17
C VAL A 169 27.67 5.16 -23.45
N ALA A 170 27.08 6.30 -23.79
CA ALA A 170 25.81 6.72 -23.21
C ALA A 170 24.70 5.73 -23.59
N CYS A 171 23.79 5.42 -22.64
CA CYS A 171 22.75 4.39 -22.81
C CYS A 171 21.93 4.57 -24.09
N LYS A 172 21.59 5.83 -24.41
CA LYS A 172 20.80 6.21 -25.60
C LYS A 172 21.48 5.90 -26.93
N GLU A 173 22.78 5.61 -26.94
CA GLU A 173 23.48 5.24 -28.17
C GLU A 173 23.13 3.82 -28.62
N CYS A 174 22.78 2.93 -27.67
CA CYS A 174 22.30 1.58 -27.95
C CYS A 174 20.78 1.47 -27.79
N HIS A 175 20.23 2.03 -26.72
CA HIS A 175 18.81 1.93 -26.37
C HIS A 175 18.00 3.06 -26.99
N LYS A 176 17.57 2.84 -28.23
CA LYS A 176 16.83 3.83 -29.02
C LYS A 176 15.31 3.76 -28.73
N PRO A 177 14.60 4.89 -28.84
CA PRO A 177 13.15 4.88 -28.83
C PRO A 177 12.60 4.17 -30.07
N VAL A 178 11.53 3.41 -29.88
CA VAL A 178 10.75 2.74 -30.93
C VAL A 178 9.27 3.03 -30.72
N GLN A 179 8.49 3.01 -31.80
CA GLN A 179 7.05 3.24 -31.76
C GLN A 179 6.27 1.94 -31.96
N THR A 180 5.21 1.75 -31.17
CA THR A 180 4.23 0.68 -31.39
C THR A 180 3.30 1.03 -32.55
N ALA A 181 2.50 0.07 -33.02
CA ALA A 181 1.49 0.30 -34.04
C ALA A 181 0.42 1.32 -33.58
N GLU A 182 0.20 1.41 -32.27
CA GLU A 182 -0.73 2.34 -31.60
C GLU A 182 -0.07 3.70 -31.29
N ASN A 183 1.01 4.05 -32.01
CA ASN A 183 1.72 5.32 -31.90
C ASN A 183 2.29 5.62 -30.49
N THR A 184 2.54 4.60 -29.69
CA THR A 184 3.11 4.73 -28.36
C THR A 184 4.62 4.54 -28.42
N THR A 185 5.40 5.42 -27.78
CA THR A 185 6.88 5.37 -27.84
C THR A 185 7.48 4.74 -26.58
N TYR A 186 8.44 3.83 -26.74
CA TYR A 186 9.18 3.23 -25.63
C TYR A 186 10.66 3.00 -25.97
N ILE A 187 11.50 2.80 -24.96
CA ILE A 187 12.93 2.55 -25.14
C ILE A 187 13.18 1.05 -25.35
N LEU A 188 13.82 0.68 -26.46
CA LEU A 188 14.18 -0.71 -26.75
C LEU A 188 15.45 -1.11 -25.98
N TYR A 189 15.26 -1.89 -24.91
CA TYR A 189 16.33 -2.47 -24.11
C TYR A 189 16.78 -3.85 -24.62
N LYS A 190 15.84 -4.69 -25.07
CA LYS A 190 16.16 -5.99 -25.69
C LYS A 190 16.46 -5.83 -27.18
N ILE A 191 17.69 -5.46 -27.49
CA ILE A 191 18.14 -5.26 -28.87
C ILE A 191 18.26 -6.64 -29.57
N PRO A 192 17.63 -6.86 -30.75
CA PRO A 192 17.63 -8.15 -31.43
C PRO A 192 19.00 -8.59 -32.00
N SER A 193 19.85 -7.64 -32.35
CA SER A 193 21.17 -7.88 -32.95
C SER A 193 22.19 -6.88 -32.43
N PHE A 194 23.41 -7.35 -32.23
CA PHE A 194 24.54 -6.57 -31.71
C PHE A 194 25.81 -6.85 -32.53
N LYS A 195 25.67 -7.00 -33.85
CA LYS A 195 26.83 -7.13 -34.74
C LYS A 195 27.54 -5.80 -34.82
N CYS A 196 28.87 -5.82 -34.98
CA CYS A 196 29.67 -4.59 -35.05
C CYS A 196 29.12 -3.60 -36.10
N ALA A 197 28.71 -4.11 -37.27
CA ALA A 197 28.16 -3.31 -38.37
C ALA A 197 26.79 -2.66 -38.06
N ASP A 198 26.07 -3.14 -37.04
CA ASP A 198 24.78 -2.56 -36.65
C ASP A 198 24.96 -1.20 -35.95
N CYS A 199 26.15 -0.95 -35.38
CA CYS A 199 26.44 0.27 -34.60
C CYS A 199 27.67 1.05 -35.08
N HIS A 200 28.62 0.41 -35.76
CA HIS A 200 29.81 1.04 -36.32
C HIS A 200 29.72 1.03 -37.85
N LYS A 201 29.48 2.22 -38.41
CA LYS A 201 29.47 2.48 -39.85
C LYS A 201 30.78 3.12 -40.29
#